data_AF-A0A2V9J1G8-F1
#
_entry.id   AF-A0A2V9J1G8-F1
#
_cell.length_a   1.000
_cell.length_b   1.000
_cell.length_c   1.000
_cell.angle_alpha   90.00
_cell.angle_beta   90.00
_cell.angle_gamma   90.00
#
_symmetry.space_group_name_H-M   'P 1'
#
loop_
_entity.id
_entity.type
_entity.pdbx_description
1 polymer ?
#
loop_
_entity_poly.entity_id
_entity_poly.type
_entity_poly.pdbx_seq_one_letter_code
_entity_poly.pdbx_strand_id
1 'polypeptide(L)'
;MDSRGSPSADHRVADRRRKPRTHEPFGARVRGFDGRGDPFDLEAALDNLSAGGLYMRLKRHVEEGLPIFIFLQLATRLMPGSKGLRVAAHGRVVRS
;
A
#
# COMPACT_ATOMS: atom_id res chain seq x y z
N MET A 1 -35.32 -14.30 39.38
CA MET A 1 -35.28 -13.71 38.03
C MET A 1 -33.83 -13.37 37.80
N ASP A 2 -33.06 -14.34 37.34
CA ASP A 2 -31.60 -14.21 37.27
C ASP A 2 -31.24 -13.85 35.83
N SER A 3 -31.01 -12.54 35.64
CA SER A 3 -30.67 -11.95 34.35
C SER A 3 -29.32 -12.48 33.87
N ARG A 4 -29.35 -13.16 32.72
CA ARG A 4 -28.19 -13.62 31.96
C ARG A 4 -27.38 -12.40 31.50
N GLY A 5 -26.26 -12.12 32.17
CA GLY A 5 -25.19 -11.33 31.59
C GLY A 5 -24.47 -12.17 30.54
N SER A 6 -24.91 -12.07 29.28
CA SER A 6 -24.14 -12.59 28.15
C SER A 6 -22.83 -11.81 28.08
N PRO A 7 -21.64 -12.45 28.13
CA PRO A 7 -20.42 -11.76 27.80
C PRO A 7 -20.48 -11.47 26.30
N SER A 8 -20.68 -10.21 25.93
CA SER A 8 -20.40 -9.76 24.57
C SER A 8 -18.94 -10.07 24.31
N ALA A 9 -18.68 -11.16 23.59
CA ALA A 9 -17.36 -11.51 23.14
C ALA A 9 -16.81 -10.31 22.36
N ASP A 10 -15.86 -9.62 22.98
CA ASP A 10 -15.07 -8.55 22.37
C ASP A 10 -14.25 -9.21 21.26
N HIS A 11 -14.84 -9.31 20.06
CA HIS A 11 -14.17 -9.82 18.86
C HIS A 11 -13.18 -8.77 18.37
N ARG A 12 -12.20 -8.41 19.21
CA ARG A 12 -11.00 -7.68 18.79
C ARG A 12 -10.15 -8.66 18.00
N VAL A 13 -10.41 -8.75 16.71
CA VAL A 13 -9.49 -9.41 15.77
C VAL A 13 -8.13 -8.78 15.99
N ALA A 14 -7.18 -9.56 16.51
CA ALA A 14 -5.84 -9.08 16.78
C ALA A 14 -5.22 -8.55 15.48
N ASP A 15 -4.72 -7.31 15.51
CA ASP A 15 -4.02 -6.76 14.36
C ASP A 15 -2.75 -7.59 14.12
N ARG A 16 -2.71 -8.27 12.96
CA ARG A 16 -1.58 -9.11 12.55
C ARG A 16 -0.39 -8.28 12.03
N ARG A 17 -0.55 -6.96 11.85
CA ARG A 17 0.49 -6.10 11.27
C ARG A 17 1.55 -5.76 12.32
N ARG A 18 2.80 -6.10 12.02
CA ARG A 18 3.96 -5.75 12.87
C ARG A 18 4.42 -4.30 12.74
N LYS A 19 4.01 -3.61 11.67
CA LYS A 19 4.45 -2.23 11.36
C LYS A 19 3.22 -1.35 11.13
N PRO A 20 3.14 -0.18 11.80
CA PRO A 20 2.04 0.75 11.58
C PRO A 20 2.05 1.26 10.15
N ARG A 21 0.90 1.73 9.70
CA ARG A 21 0.69 2.28 8.37
C ARG A 21 0.25 3.72 8.46
N THR A 22 0.80 4.53 7.57
CA THR A 22 0.35 5.90 7.34
C THR A 22 -0.49 5.93 6.05
N HIS A 23 -1.44 6.86 5.97
CA HIS A 23 -2.48 6.89 4.94
C HIS A 23 -2.38 8.11 4.03
N GLU A 24 -1.24 8.79 4.05
CA GLU A 24 -1.01 9.95 3.20
C GLU A 24 -0.91 9.53 1.73
N PRO A 25 -1.51 10.29 0.82
CA PRO A 25 -1.53 9.98 -0.61
C PRO A 25 -0.20 10.36 -1.27
N PHE A 26 0.87 9.67 -0.91
CA PHE A 26 2.18 9.88 -1.52
C PHE A 26 2.12 9.55 -3.01
N GLY A 27 2.69 10.45 -3.83
CA GLY A 27 2.85 10.21 -5.25
C GLY A 27 3.98 9.21 -5.52
N ALA A 28 3.76 8.32 -6.48
CA ALA A 28 4.74 7.34 -6.91
C ALA A 28 4.75 7.17 -8.43
N ARG A 29 5.93 6.87 -8.97
CA ARG A 29 6.13 6.33 -10.32
C ARG A 29 6.47 4.85 -10.21
N VAL A 30 5.77 4.03 -10.98
CA VAL A 30 5.75 2.58 -10.82
C VAL A 30 6.11 1.92 -12.15
N ARG A 31 7.04 0.98 -12.08
CA ARG A 31 7.51 0.19 -13.22
C ARG A 31 7.34 -1.30 -12.95
N GLY A 32 6.94 -2.03 -13.96
CA GLY A 32 6.76 -3.48 -13.87
C GLY A 32 6.27 -4.08 -15.18
N PHE A 33 5.76 -5.30 -15.09
CA PHE A 33 5.09 -6.01 -16.18
C PHE A 33 3.65 -6.29 -15.76
N ASP A 34 2.71 -6.18 -16.69
CA ASP A 34 1.32 -6.56 -16.43
C ASP A 34 1.10 -8.08 -16.61
N GLY A 35 -0.12 -8.55 -16.40
CA GLY A 35 -0.46 -9.98 -16.56
C GLY A 35 -0.32 -10.54 -17.99
N ARG A 36 -0.04 -9.69 -18.99
CA ARG A 36 0.29 -10.14 -20.36
C ARG A 36 1.80 -10.20 -20.59
N GLY A 37 2.60 -9.80 -19.60
CA GLY A 37 4.03 -9.61 -19.75
C GLY A 37 4.40 -8.29 -20.45
N ASP A 38 3.46 -7.37 -20.63
CA ASP A 38 3.75 -6.07 -21.24
C ASP A 38 4.38 -5.13 -20.20
N PRO A 39 5.52 -4.48 -20.51
CA PRO A 39 6.14 -3.55 -19.59
C PRO A 39 5.29 -2.28 -19.45
N PHE A 40 5.24 -1.71 -18.24
CA PHE A 40 4.61 -0.43 -17.98
C PHE A 40 5.49 0.49 -17.12
N ASP A 41 5.28 1.79 -17.31
CA ASP A 41 5.81 2.87 -16.47
C ASP A 41 4.71 3.92 -16.30
N LEU A 42 4.17 4.07 -15.08
CA LEU A 42 3.00 4.92 -14.83
C LEU A 42 3.04 5.60 -13.47
N GLU A 43 2.27 6.66 -13.32
CA GLU A 43 2.06 7.33 -12.04
C GLU A 43 0.90 6.69 -11.24
N ALA A 44 1.09 6.59 -9.93
CA ALA A 44 0.10 6.12 -8.98
C ALA A 44 0.14 6.96 -7.69
N ALA A 45 -0.93 6.88 -6.91
CA ALA A 45 -0.94 7.35 -5.52
C ALA A 45 -1.02 6.14 -4.59
N LEU A 46 -0.30 6.22 -3.47
CA LEU A 46 -0.41 5.20 -2.43
C LEU A 46 -1.72 5.39 -1.65
N ASP A 47 -2.36 4.26 -1.31
CA ASP A 47 -3.48 4.21 -0.36
C ASP A 47 -2.97 4.15 1.09
N ASN A 48 -1.81 3.50 1.30
CA ASN A 48 -1.07 3.52 2.56
C ASN A 48 0.36 3.00 2.38
N LEU A 49 1.22 3.34 3.34
CA LEU A 49 2.61 2.94 3.40
C LEU A 49 2.98 2.48 4.82
N SER A 50 3.81 1.45 4.90
CA SER A 50 4.55 1.07 6.11
C SER A 50 6.01 0.79 5.75
N ALA A 51 6.86 0.66 6.76
CA ALA A 51 8.24 0.21 6.58
C ALA A 51 8.35 -1.21 5.96
N GLY A 52 7.28 -2.01 5.96
CA GLY A 52 7.27 -3.38 5.44
C GLY A 52 6.52 -3.56 4.11
N GLY A 53 5.94 -2.50 3.55
CA GLY A 53 5.14 -2.60 2.32
C GLY A 53 4.11 -1.50 2.19
N LEU A 54 3.48 -1.45 1.03
CA LEU A 54 2.55 -0.38 0.62
C LEU A 54 1.34 -0.94 -0.12
N TYR A 55 0.34 -0.07 -0.27
CA TYR A 55 -0.86 -0.29 -1.06
C TYR A 55 -0.99 0.87 -2.01
N MET A 56 -1.38 0.59 -3.24
CA MET A 56 -1.63 1.60 -4.26
C MET A 56 -2.69 1.07 -5.21
N ARG A 57 -3.31 1.99 -5.95
CA ARG A 57 -4.21 1.63 -7.05
C ARG A 57 -3.50 1.86 -8.35
N LEU A 58 -3.38 0.79 -9.15
CA LEU A 58 -2.81 0.84 -10.48
C LEU A 58 -3.95 0.75 -11.51
N LYS A 59 -3.81 1.46 -12.62
CA LYS A 59 -4.68 1.31 -13.80
C LYS A 59 -4.33 0.07 -14.63
N ARG A 60 -3.41 -0.76 -14.14
CA ARG A 60 -2.89 -1.97 -14.78
C ARG A 60 -3.07 -3.13 -13.82
N HIS A 61 -3.51 -4.27 -14.34
CA HIS A 61 -3.54 -5.51 -13.59
C HIS A 61 -2.13 -6.11 -13.55
N VAL A 62 -1.64 -6.41 -12.35
CA VAL A 62 -0.31 -7.00 -12.13
C VAL A 62 -0.51 -8.25 -11.30
N GLU A 63 0.02 -9.38 -11.76
CA GLU A 63 -0.17 -10.66 -11.08
C GLU A 63 0.60 -10.73 -9.76
N GLU A 64 0.07 -11.53 -8.84
CA GLU A 64 0.75 -11.85 -7.58
C GLU A 64 2.11 -12.52 -7.83
N GLY A 65 3.10 -12.19 -7.00
CA GLY A 65 4.47 -12.67 -7.09
C GLY A 65 5.36 -11.91 -8.07
N LEU A 66 4.78 -11.16 -9.03
CA LEU A 66 5.57 -10.41 -10.00
C LEU A 66 6.38 -9.29 -9.32
N PRO A 67 7.62 -9.04 -9.79
CA PRO A 67 8.44 -7.94 -9.29
C PRO A 67 7.85 -6.60 -9.70
N ILE A 68 7.92 -5.63 -8.78
CA ILE A 68 7.50 -4.26 -9.03
C ILE A 68 8.57 -3.30 -8.49
N PHE A 69 8.80 -2.22 -9.23
CA PHE A 69 9.75 -1.19 -8.84
C PHE A 69 9.04 0.15 -8.70
N ILE A 70 9.32 0.84 -7.60
CA ILE A 70 8.52 1.98 -7.14
C ILE A 70 9.47 3.09 -6.75
N PHE A 71 9.28 4.26 -7.36
CA PHE A 71 9.88 5.51 -6.92
C PHE A 71 8.80 6.34 -6.25
N LEU A 72 8.97 6.63 -4.98
CA LEU A 72 8.00 7.42 -4.21
C LEU A 72 8.67 8.66 -3.61
N GLN A 73 7.89 9.72 -3.50
CA GLN A 73 8.28 10.93 -2.79
C GLN A 73 7.48 10.99 -1.49
N LEU A 74 8.17 10.97 -0.35
CA LEU A 74 7.59 11.18 0.98
C LEU A 74 7.30 12.66 1.21
N ALA A 75 6.41 13.17 0.38
CA ALA A 75 5.75 14.46 0.50
C ALA A 75 4.31 14.25 0.01
N THR A 76 3.34 14.80 0.74
CA THR A 76 1.94 14.62 0.36
C THR A 76 1.68 15.20 -1.02
N ARG A 77 0.98 14.46 -1.90
CA ARG A 77 0.60 14.93 -3.23
C ARG A 77 -0.32 16.16 -3.17
N LEU A 78 -0.97 16.39 -2.03
CA LEU A 78 -1.82 17.55 -1.77
C LEU A 78 -1.03 18.87 -1.65
N MET A 79 0.31 18.81 -1.57
CA MET A 79 1.18 20.00 -1.53
C MET A 79 2.19 20.00 -2.69
N PRO A 80 1.77 20.40 -3.90
CA PRO A 80 2.66 20.49 -5.05
C PRO A 80 3.87 21.38 -4.78
N GLY A 81 5.06 20.96 -5.22
CA GLY A 81 6.31 21.71 -5.02
C GLY A 81 6.99 21.51 -3.66
N SER A 82 6.36 20.78 -2.72
CA SER A 82 7.02 20.41 -1.47
C SER A 82 8.23 19.50 -1.73
N LYS A 83 9.36 19.81 -1.10
CA LYS A 83 10.55 18.96 -1.09
C LYS A 83 10.33 17.85 -0.07
N GLY A 84 10.56 16.60 -0.46
CA GLY A 84 10.46 15.44 0.44
C GLY A 84 11.48 14.37 0.08
N LEU A 85 11.66 13.42 0.99
CA LEU A 85 12.58 12.30 0.77
C LEU A 85 12.14 11.47 -0.43
N ARG A 86 13.03 11.25 -1.38
CA ARG A 86 12.80 10.34 -2.51
C ARG A 86 13.31 8.97 -2.15
N VAL A 87 12.47 7.96 -2.33
CA VAL A 87 12.77 6.57 -2.01
C VAL A 87 12.57 5.73 -3.26
N ALA A 88 13.54 4.88 -3.57
CA ALA A 88 13.40 3.80 -4.53
C ALA A 88 13.20 2.49 -3.77
N ALA A 89 12.19 1.71 -4.15
CA ALA A 89 11.83 0.46 -3.50
C ALA A 89 11.57 -0.63 -4.54
N HIS A 90 12.10 -1.83 -4.27
CA HIS A 90 11.77 -3.05 -4.99
C HIS A 90 10.87 -3.92 -4.12
N GLY A 91 9.87 -4.52 -4.72
CA GLY A 91 8.97 -5.43 -4.02
C GLY A 91 8.42 -6.50 -4.94
N ARG A 92 7.63 -7.39 -4.35
CA ARG A 92 6.76 -8.32 -5.08
C ARG A 92 5.32 -7.99 -4.78
N VAL A 93 4.47 -8.15 -5.78
CA VAL A 93 3.02 -8.06 -5.59
C VAL A 93 2.59 -9.23 -4.68
N VAL A 94 1.83 -8.93 -3.63
CA VAL A 94 1.30 -9.95 -2.69
C VAL A 94 -0.21 -10.06 -2.74
N ARG A 95 -0.85 -9.21 -3.55
CA ARG A 95 -2.26 -9.23 -3.94
C ARG A 95 -2.53 -8.12 -4.94
N SER A 96 -3.47 -8.37 -5.86
CA SER A 96 -3.90 -7.49 -6.94
C SER A 96 -5.39 -7.24 -6.89
#